data_AF-A0A9D9GYI1-F1
#
_entry.id   AF-A0A9D9GYI1-F1
#
_cell.length_a   1.000
_cell.length_b   1.000
_cell.length_c   1.000
_cell.angle_alpha   90.00
_cell.angle_beta   90.00
_cell.angle_gamma   90.00
#
_symmetry.space_group_name_H-M   'P 1'
#
loop_
_entity.id
_entity.type
_entity.pdbx_description
1 polymer ?
#
loop_
_entity_poly.entity_id
_entity_poly.type
_entity_poly.pdbx_seq_one_letter_code
_entity_poly.pdbx_strand_id
1 'polypeptide(L)'
;MKKKFTCTVCGYVHEGDSAPEFCPLCKAPASKFKEVVETEGAPVWADEHRLGVAKGCDPEIWEGLQNHFNGECTEVGMYLAMSRQADREGYPEVAEAFK
;
A
#
# COMPACT_ATOMS: atom_id res chain seq x y z
N MET A 1 1.68 -25.72 22.62
CA MET A 1 1.14 -25.33 21.30
C MET A 1 2.32 -25.18 20.36
N LYS A 2 2.30 -25.82 19.19
CA LYS A 2 3.38 -25.64 18.20
C LYS A 2 3.27 -24.23 17.61
N LYS A 3 4.39 -23.56 17.42
CA LYS A 3 4.42 -22.23 16.80
C LYS A 3 4.20 -22.37 15.30
N LYS A 4 3.53 -21.39 14.70
CA LYS A 4 3.36 -21.29 13.24
C LYS A 4 4.34 -20.25 12.71
N PHE A 5 5.05 -20.56 11.64
CA PHE A 5 5.97 -19.64 10.98
C PHE A 5 5.57 -19.50 9.51
N THR A 6 5.31 -18.28 9.06
CA THR A 6 4.96 -18.00 7.67
C THR A 6 6.14 -17.38 6.94
N CYS A 7 6.50 -17.95 5.80
CA CYS A 7 7.50 -17.40 4.89
C CYS A 7 6.97 -16.11 4.26
N THR A 8 7.66 -14.99 4.43
CA THR A 8 7.28 -13.68 3.86
C THR A 8 7.56 -13.55 2.37
N VAL A 9 8.18 -14.57 1.75
CA VAL A 9 8.50 -14.57 0.31
C VAL A 9 7.44 -15.29 -0.50
N CYS A 10 6.98 -16.47 -0.03
CA CYS A 10 6.05 -17.31 -0.78
C CYS A 10 4.82 -17.79 0.01
N GLY A 11 4.68 -17.39 1.27
CA GLY A 11 3.52 -17.74 2.10
C GLY A 11 3.51 -19.17 2.67
N TYR A 12 4.59 -19.95 2.53
CA TYR A 12 4.67 -21.28 3.15
C TYR A 12 4.53 -21.20 4.68
N VAL A 13 3.65 -22.02 5.25
CA VAL A 13 3.44 -22.11 6.70
C VAL A 13 4.14 -23.37 7.23
N HIS A 14 5.04 -23.18 8.18
CA HIS A 14 5.70 -24.24 8.92
C HIS A 14 5.15 -24.33 10.35
N GLU A 15 4.82 -25.53 10.82
CA GLU A 15 4.43 -25.77 12.21
C GLU A 15 5.55 -26.51 12.95
N GLY A 16 6.14 -25.87 13.95
CA GLY A 16 7.29 -26.41 14.67
C GLY A 16 7.70 -25.52 15.84
N ASP A 17 8.79 -25.89 16.51
CA ASP A 17 9.34 -25.08 17.61
C ASP A 17 10.19 -23.90 17.09
N SER A 18 10.71 -24.03 15.87
CA SER A 18 11.54 -23.02 15.18
C SER A 18 11.25 -22.96 13.68
N ALA A 19 11.53 -21.82 13.05
CA ALA A 19 11.50 -21.70 11.59
C ALA A 19 12.56 -22.63 10.94
N PRO A 20 12.28 -23.22 9.77
CA PRO A 20 13.25 -24.05 9.07
C PRO A 20 14.41 -23.20 8.53
N GLU A 21 15.62 -23.78 8.43
CA GLU A 21 16.81 -23.09 7.90
C GLU A 21 16.57 -22.51 6.50
N PHE A 22 15.84 -23.26 5.67
CA PHE A 22 15.43 -22.85 4.34
C PHE A 22 13.96 -23.18 4.10
N CYS A 23 13.25 -22.29 3.42
CA CYS A 23 11.88 -22.54 2.99
C CYS A 23 11.86 -23.68 1.95
N PRO A 24 11.05 -24.74 2.14
CA PRO A 24 11.00 -25.87 1.21
C PRO A 24 10.43 -25.50 -0.17
N LEU A 25 9.61 -24.44 -0.27
CA LEU A 25 9.06 -23.97 -1.54
C LEU A 25 9.98 -23.01 -2.30
N CYS A 26 10.36 -21.87 -1.69
CA CYS A 26 11.11 -20.82 -2.37
C CYS A 26 12.60 -20.76 -2.03
N LYS A 27 13.09 -21.63 -1.13
CA LYS A 27 14.49 -21.66 -0.65
C LYS A 27 14.96 -20.38 0.05
N ALA A 28 14.04 -19.49 0.43
CA ALA A 28 14.37 -18.32 1.24
C ALA A 28 14.96 -18.75 2.60
N PRO A 29 15.93 -18.00 3.15
CA PRO A 29 16.55 -18.33 4.43
C PRO A 29 15.57 -18.15 5.60
N ALA A 30 15.84 -18.79 6.74
CA ALA A 30 15.06 -18.70 7.98
C ALA A 30 14.70 -17.26 8.40
N SER A 31 15.59 -16.28 8.12
CA SER A 31 15.37 -14.84 8.36
C SER A 31 14.10 -14.26 7.71
N LYS A 32 13.55 -14.94 6.70
CA LYS A 32 12.33 -14.55 5.99
C LYS A 32 11.08 -15.25 6.53
N PHE A 33 11.16 -15.96 7.65
CA PHE A 33 9.99 -16.47 8.35
C PHE A 33 9.56 -15.52 9.46
N LYS A 34 8.25 -15.28 9.57
CA LYS A 34 7.63 -14.57 10.69
C LYS A 34 6.81 -15.54 11.52
N GLU A 35 7.01 -15.53 12.84
CA GLU A 35 6.14 -16.26 13.78
C GLU A 35 4.74 -15.64 13.74
N VAL A 36 3.73 -16.46 13.47
CA VAL A 36 2.33 -16.08 13.50
C VAL A 36 1.84 -16.25 14.94
N VAL A 37 1.70 -15.13 15.63
CA VAL A 37 1.03 -15.09 16.93
C VAL A 37 -0.46 -14.93 16.65
N GLU A 38 -1.23 -16.00 16.85
CA GLU A 38 -2.69 -15.93 16.83
C GLU A 38 -3.12 -15.09 18.05
N THR A 39 -3.33 -13.79 17.84
CA THR A 39 -3.84 -12.88 18.87
C THR A 39 -5.36 -12.89 18.83
N GLU A 40 -5.98 -13.19 19.97
CA GLU A 40 -7.43 -13.13 20.15
C GLU A 40 -7.91 -11.68 19.96
N GLY A 41 -8.41 -11.33 18.78
CA GLY A 41 -9.08 -10.04 18.57
C GLY A 41 -9.13 -9.48 17.15
N ALA A 42 -8.27 -9.93 16.23
CA ALA A 42 -8.34 -9.50 14.83
C ALA A 42 -7.78 -10.56 13.87
N PRO A 43 -8.44 -10.83 12.72
CA PRO A 43 -7.86 -11.68 11.69
C PRO A 43 -6.56 -11.04 11.18
N VAL A 44 -5.47 -11.81 11.20
CA VAL A 44 -4.22 -11.41 10.53
C VAL A 44 -4.40 -11.65 9.04
N TRP A 45 -4.57 -10.56 8.28
CA TRP A 45 -4.75 -10.63 6.83
C TRP A 45 -3.45 -11.02 6.13
N ALA A 46 -3.55 -11.79 5.05
CA ALA A 46 -2.38 -12.18 4.25
C ALA A 46 -1.70 -10.96 3.58
N ASP A 47 -2.48 -9.91 3.29
CA ASP A 47 -2.01 -8.62 2.81
C ASP A 47 -2.82 -7.50 3.48
N GLU A 48 -2.15 -6.37 3.75
CA GLU A 48 -2.73 -5.24 4.47
C GLU A 48 -2.18 -3.91 3.92
N HIS A 49 -3.04 -2.89 3.84
CA HIS A 49 -2.59 -1.55 3.48
C HIS A 49 -1.74 -0.97 4.60
N ARG A 50 -0.44 -0.82 4.34
CA ARG A 50 0.49 -0.19 5.29
C ARG A 50 0.72 1.27 4.92
N LEU A 51 0.21 2.17 5.76
CA LEU A 51 0.42 3.61 5.58
C LEU A 51 1.84 4.00 5.96
N GLY A 52 2.48 4.82 5.12
CA GLY A 52 3.81 5.38 5.39
C GLY A 52 4.99 4.44 5.12
N VAL A 53 4.80 3.36 4.36
CA VAL A 53 5.91 2.47 3.94
C VAL A 53 7.02 3.19 3.17
N ALA A 54 6.69 4.31 2.51
CA ALA A 54 7.64 5.13 1.77
C ALA A 54 8.42 6.11 2.67
N LYS A 55 8.15 6.20 3.98
CA LYS A 55 8.90 7.11 4.86
C LYS A 55 10.37 6.72 4.91
N GLY A 56 11.24 7.65 4.51
CA GLY A 56 12.69 7.42 4.46
C GLY A 56 13.16 6.61 3.26
N CYS A 57 12.34 6.48 2.21
CA CYS A 57 12.83 6.01 0.91
C CYS A 57 13.78 7.02 0.28
N ASP A 58 14.36 6.64 -0.86
CA ASP A 58 15.25 7.51 -1.63
C ASP A 58 14.62 8.90 -1.88
N PRO A 59 15.38 10.00 -1.74
CA PRO A 59 14.86 11.36 -1.94
C PRO A 59 14.17 11.59 -3.29
N GLU A 60 14.67 10.99 -4.37
CA GLU A 60 14.07 11.10 -5.71
C GLU A 60 12.69 10.42 -5.75
N ILE A 61 12.58 9.24 -5.15
CA ILE A 61 11.31 8.52 -5.05
C ILE A 61 10.33 9.31 -4.20
N TRP A 62 10.78 9.88 -3.08
CA TRP A 62 9.95 10.69 -2.20
C TRP A 62 9.40 11.93 -2.92
N GLU A 63 10.26 12.65 -3.63
CA GLU A 63 9.88 13.80 -4.43
C GLU A 63 8.89 13.41 -5.55
N GLY A 64 9.12 12.31 -6.26
CA GLY A 64 8.21 11.81 -7.28
C GLY A 64 6.81 11.50 -6.72
N LEU A 65 6.74 10.82 -5.57
CA LEU A 65 5.46 10.54 -4.88
C LEU A 65 4.74 11.83 -4.46
N GLN A 66 5.49 12.82 -3.97
CA GLN A 66 4.95 14.12 -3.59
C GLN A 66 4.43 14.90 -4.81
N ASN A 67 5.15 14.86 -5.92
CA ASN A 67 4.77 15.49 -7.18
C ASN A 67 3.53 14.84 -7.79
N HIS A 68 3.43 13.51 -7.78
CA HIS A 68 2.20 12.83 -8.21
C HIS A 68 1.00 13.18 -7.34
N PHE A 69 1.17 13.18 -6.01
CA PHE A 69 0.09 13.60 -5.11
C PHE A 69 -0.34 15.05 -5.40
N ASN A 70 0.63 15.96 -5.54
CA ASN A 70 0.32 17.36 -5.84
C ASN A 70 -0.32 17.53 -7.22
N GLY A 71 0.16 16.81 -8.25
CA GLY A 71 -0.37 16.90 -9.60
C GLY A 71 -1.77 16.28 -9.72
N GLU A 72 -1.90 15.00 -9.36
CA GLU A 72 -3.10 14.21 -9.66
C GLU A 72 -4.13 14.24 -8.53
N CYS A 73 -3.70 14.31 -7.27
CA CYS A 73 -4.64 14.26 -6.15
C CYS A 73 -5.16 15.65 -5.75
N THR A 74 -4.49 16.74 -6.13
CA THR A 74 -4.95 18.11 -5.81
C THR A 74 -5.63 18.83 -6.97
N GLU A 75 -5.51 18.32 -8.20
CA GLU A 75 -6.12 18.95 -9.40
C GLU A 75 -7.66 18.96 -9.39
N VAL A 76 -8.31 18.04 -8.68
CA VAL A 76 -9.79 17.97 -8.63
C VAL A 76 -10.38 19.30 -8.14
N GLY A 77 -9.74 19.94 -7.15
CA GLY A 77 -10.19 21.25 -6.65
C GLY A 77 -10.09 22.34 -7.73
N MET A 78 -9.07 22.28 -8.58
CA MET A 78 -8.86 23.20 -9.68
C MET A 78 -9.88 22.99 -10.79
N TYR A 79 -10.14 21.76 -11.21
CA TYR A 79 -11.15 21.45 -12.23
C TYR A 79 -12.54 21.92 -11.80
N LEU A 80 -12.94 21.66 -10.55
CA LEU A 80 -14.20 22.15 -10.00
C LEU A 80 -14.29 23.69 -9.96
N ALA A 81 -13.18 24.37 -9.67
CA ALA A 81 -13.13 25.82 -9.69
C ALA A 81 -13.26 26.39 -11.11
N MET A 82 -12.57 25.78 -12.09
CA MET A 82 -12.66 26.13 -13.51
C MET A 82 -14.06 25.87 -14.07
N SER A 83 -14.66 24.73 -13.75
CA SER A 83 -16.06 24.41 -14.09
C SER A 83 -17.02 25.49 -13.61
N ARG A 84 -16.91 25.91 -12.34
CA ARG A 84 -17.72 26.98 -11.76
C ARG A 84 -17.50 28.34 -12.42
N GLN A 85 -16.27 28.63 -12.85
CA GLN A 85 -15.97 29.89 -13.54
C GLN A 85 -16.56 29.89 -14.95
N ALA A 86 -16.42 28.78 -15.69
CA ALA A 86 -17.01 28.62 -17.01
C ALA A 86 -18.54 28.78 -16.98
N ASP A 87 -19.21 28.24 -15.95
CA ASP A 87 -20.65 28.41 -15.75
C ASP A 87 -21.05 29.89 -15.56
N ARG A 88 -20.26 30.65 -14.78
CA ARG A 88 -20.48 32.10 -14.56
C ARG A 88 -20.27 32.94 -15.81
N GLU A 89 -19.35 32.52 -16.68
CA GLU A 89 -19.06 33.18 -17.96
C GLU A 89 -20.05 32.79 -19.07
N GLY A 90 -20.94 31.80 -18.80
CA GLY A 90 -21.96 31.36 -19.74
C GLY A 90 -21.49 30.30 -20.74
N TYR A 91 -20.50 29.48 -20.37
CA TYR A 91 -19.98 28.36 -21.17
C TYR A 91 -20.39 27.01 -20.55
N PRO A 92 -21.66 26.57 -20.71
CA PRO A 92 -22.18 25.40 -20.01
C PRO A 92 -21.53 24.09 -20.44
N GLU A 93 -21.16 23.92 -21.71
CA GLU A 93 -20.48 22.71 -22.20
C GLU A 93 -19.07 22.58 -21.63
N VAL A 94 -18.38 23.71 -21.47
CA VAL A 94 -17.05 23.75 -20.84
C VAL A 94 -17.19 23.48 -19.35
N ALA A 95 -18.17 24.09 -18.68
CA ALA A 95 -18.43 23.85 -17.27
C ALA A 95 -18.67 22.35 -16.99
N GLU A 96 -19.48 21.67 -17.79
CA GLU A 96 -19.74 20.25 -17.63
C GLU A 96 -18.51 19.37 -17.91
N ALA A 97 -17.67 19.74 -18.88
CA ALA A 97 -16.44 18.99 -19.19
C ALA A 97 -15.41 18.99 -18.05
N PHE A 98 -15.40 20.01 -17.20
CA PHE A 98 -14.48 20.17 -16.08
C PHE A 98 -15.04 19.71 -14.71
N LYS A 99 -16.25 19.13 -14.70
CA LYS A 99 -16.98 18.79 -13.48
C LYS A 99 -16.75 17.35 -13.04
#